data_AF-A0A1Q9LER3-F1
#
_entry.id   AF-A0A1Q9LER3-F1
#
_cell.length_a   1.000
_cell.length_b   1.000
_cell.length_c   1.000
_cell.angle_alpha   90.00
_cell.angle_beta   90.00
_cell.angle_gamma   90.00
#
_symmetry.space_group_name_H-M   'P 1'
#
loop_
_entity.id
_entity.type
_entity.pdbx_description
1 polymer ?
#
loop_
_entity_poly.entity_id
_entity_poly.type
_entity_poly.pdbx_seq_one_letter_code
_entity_poly.pdbx_strand_id
1 'polypeptide(L)'
;MDTLELPGHRGAVAANTPSCTCGWHGDPGPDASGTWWRHAIGALEAEPPQWLLAKSDTLREQVRELTASRPDVALKLLAEVDRWTRPMTEAAVAAARARGATWSEVGAALGVSRQAAHERFRSIG
;
A
#
# COMPACT_ATOMS: atom_id res chain seq x y z
N MET A 1 32.06 2.38 2.81
CA MET A 1 30.79 1.91 3.40
C MET A 1 29.85 1.69 2.25
N ASP A 2 29.37 0.46 2.07
CA ASP A 2 28.36 0.18 1.05
C ASP A 2 27.10 0.95 1.41
N THR A 3 26.65 1.79 0.49
CA THR A 3 25.42 2.57 0.67
C THR A 3 24.25 1.66 0.29
N LEU A 4 23.48 1.24 1.29
CA LEU A 4 22.30 0.38 1.11
C LEU A 4 21.09 1.28 0.85
N GLU A 5 20.58 1.31 -0.37
CA GLU A 5 19.44 2.16 -0.73
C GLU A 5 18.47 1.46 -1.69
N LEU A 6 17.19 1.60 -1.38
CA LEU A 6 16.03 1.24 -2.19
C LEU A 6 15.04 2.41 -2.08
N PRO A 7 14.21 2.73 -3.09
CA PRO A 7 13.21 3.79 -2.95
C PRO A 7 12.40 3.70 -1.64
N GLY A 8 12.45 4.76 -0.82
CA GLY A 8 11.80 4.82 0.50
C GLY A 8 12.57 4.20 1.66
N HIS A 9 13.67 3.49 1.41
CA HIS A 9 14.44 2.75 2.41
C HIS A 9 15.94 3.02 2.27
N ARG A 10 16.54 3.68 3.26
CA ARG A 10 17.99 3.83 3.38
C ARG A 10 18.49 3.00 4.55
N GLY A 11 19.50 2.17 4.29
CA GLY A 11 20.08 1.24 5.24
C GLY A 11 21.44 1.68 5.77
N ALA A 12 21.75 1.24 6.98
CA ALA A 12 23.08 1.29 7.55
C ALA A 12 23.40 -0.05 8.21
N VAL A 13 24.68 -0.42 8.20
CA VAL A 13 25.18 -1.58 8.95
C VAL A 13 26.25 -1.08 9.92
N ALA A 14 26.02 -1.25 11.21
CA ALA A 14 26.95 -0.91 12.27
C ALA A 14 27.16 -2.12 13.17
N ALA A 15 28.41 -2.53 13.39
CA ALA A 15 28.76 -3.72 14.18
C ALA A 15 27.95 -4.97 13.79
N ASN A 16 27.79 -5.23 12.49
CA ASN A 16 26.98 -6.31 11.91
C ASN A 16 25.47 -6.24 12.22
N THR A 17 24.97 -5.13 12.73
CA THR A 17 23.55 -4.87 12.95
C THR A 17 23.01 -3.99 11.82
N PRO A 18 22.04 -4.46 11.01
CA PRO A 18 21.41 -3.63 10.00
C PRO A 18 20.27 -2.77 10.60
N SER A 19 20.15 -1.55 10.12
CA SER A 19 19.03 -0.65 10.43
C SER A 19 18.52 0.04 9.17
N CYS A 20 17.28 0.53 9.20
CA CYS A 20 16.65 1.23 8.10
C CYS A 20 15.99 2.52 8.58
N THR A 21 15.97 3.56 7.74
CA THR A 21 15.34 4.86 8.04
C THR A 21 13.83 4.78 8.30
N CYS A 22 13.17 3.68 7.92
CA CYS A 22 11.78 3.41 8.27
C CYS A 22 11.58 2.98 9.74
N GLY A 23 12.66 2.87 10.54
CA GLY A 23 12.64 2.46 11.95
C GLY A 23 12.87 0.96 12.17
N TRP A 24 13.00 0.16 11.12
CA TRP A 24 13.33 -1.25 11.23
C TRP A 24 14.78 -1.48 11.67
N HIS A 25 14.97 -2.48 12.54
CA HIS A 25 16.27 -2.95 13.02
C HIS A 25 16.30 -4.46 12.91
N GLY A 26 17.35 -5.01 12.30
CA GLY A 26 17.58 -6.45 12.24
C GLY A 26 18.52 -6.91 13.36
N ASP A 27 18.53 -8.21 13.60
CA ASP A 27 19.48 -8.82 14.51
C ASP A 27 20.92 -8.75 13.97
N PRO A 28 21.93 -8.68 14.85
CA PRO A 28 23.33 -8.72 14.43
C PRO A 28 23.66 -10.05 13.75
N GLY A 29 24.36 -10.01 12.61
CA GLY A 29 24.72 -11.23 11.90
C GLY A 29 25.70 -11.03 10.75
N PRO A 30 26.35 -12.11 10.28
CA PRO A 30 27.34 -12.05 9.21
C PRO A 30 26.76 -11.59 7.86
N ASP A 31 25.43 -11.70 7.67
CA ASP A 31 24.69 -11.23 6.49
C ASP A 31 23.78 -10.03 6.84
N ALA A 32 24.31 -9.03 7.53
CA ALA A 32 23.57 -7.83 7.91
C ALA A 32 22.99 -7.12 6.67
N SER A 33 23.80 -6.95 5.62
CA SER A 33 23.39 -6.30 4.37
C SER A 33 22.30 -7.09 3.65
N GLY A 34 22.41 -8.42 3.53
CA GLY A 34 21.37 -9.24 2.91
C GLY A 34 20.08 -9.27 3.73
N THR A 35 20.17 -9.21 5.05
CA THR A 35 19.00 -9.09 5.94
C THR A 35 18.30 -7.74 5.73
N TRP A 36 19.06 -6.66 5.61
CA TRP A 36 18.50 -5.36 5.23
C TRP A 36 17.81 -5.39 3.86
N TRP A 37 18.43 -6.01 2.85
CA TRP A 37 17.82 -6.12 1.51
C TRP A 37 16.51 -6.90 1.52
N ARG A 38 16.45 -8.04 2.22
CA ARG A 38 15.21 -8.82 2.38
C ARG A 38 14.10 -7.98 3.03
N HIS A 39 14.44 -7.20 4.06
CA HIS A 39 13.50 -6.27 4.68
C HIS A 39 13.01 -5.20 3.68
N ALA A 40 13.93 -4.48 3.03
CA ALA A 40 13.57 -3.36 2.16
C ALA A 40 12.75 -3.81 0.95
N ILE A 41 13.09 -4.94 0.33
CA ILE A 41 12.32 -5.54 -0.78
C ILE A 41 10.94 -5.95 -0.30
N GLY A 42 10.83 -6.66 0.83
CA GLY A 42 9.53 -7.07 1.37
C GLY A 42 8.63 -5.88 1.73
N ALA A 43 9.20 -4.79 2.24
CA ALA A 43 8.46 -3.56 2.51
C ALA A 43 7.99 -2.88 1.21
N LEU A 44 8.83 -2.84 0.17
CA LEU A 44 8.46 -2.29 -1.14
C LEU A 44 7.34 -3.12 -1.81
N GLU A 45 7.38 -4.45 -1.70
CA GLU A 45 6.37 -5.35 -2.25
C GLU A 45 5.04 -5.30 -1.50
N ALA A 46 5.03 -4.85 -0.25
CA ALA A 46 3.83 -4.66 0.55
C ALA A 46 3.06 -3.37 0.19
N GLU A 47 3.70 -2.43 -0.50
CA GLU A 47 3.11 -1.16 -0.90
C GLU A 47 2.60 -1.19 -2.36
N PRO A 48 1.58 -0.39 -2.72
CA PRO A 48 1.19 -0.23 -4.11
C PRO A 48 2.37 0.28 -4.96
N PRO A 49 2.54 -0.22 -6.20
CA PRO A 49 3.59 0.29 -7.09
C PRO A 49 3.48 1.80 -7.29
N GLN A 50 4.60 2.52 -7.11
CA GLN A 50 4.65 3.99 -7.18
C GLN A 50 4.12 4.57 -8.51
N TRP A 51 4.37 3.89 -9.63
CA TRP A 51 3.86 4.32 -10.93
C TRP A 51 2.33 4.28 -11.01
N LEU A 52 1.67 3.38 -10.26
CA LEU A 52 0.22 3.27 -10.23
C LEU A 52 -0.38 4.37 -9.35
N LEU A 53 0.28 4.70 -8.24
CA LEU A 53 -0.07 5.87 -7.42
C LEU A 53 0.06 7.16 -8.23
N ALA A 54 1.14 7.35 -8.98
CA ALA A 54 1.31 8.52 -9.86
C ALA A 54 0.20 8.65 -10.93
N LYS A 55 -0.29 7.53 -11.46
CA LYS A 55 -1.45 7.54 -12.37
C LYS A 55 -2.75 7.94 -11.65
N SER A 56 -2.96 7.44 -10.43
CA SER A 56 -4.07 7.87 -9.59
C SER A 56 -4.02 9.38 -9.30
N ASP A 57 -2.84 9.92 -8.99
CA ASP A 57 -2.62 11.35 -8.76
C ASP A 57 -2.95 12.19 -9.99
N THR A 58 -2.50 11.73 -11.16
CA THR A 58 -2.82 12.37 -12.44
C THR A 58 -4.33 12.41 -12.68
N LEU A 59 -5.04 11.29 -12.44
CA LEU A 59 -6.49 11.25 -12.56
C LEU A 59 -7.17 12.21 -11.58
N ARG A 60 -6.71 12.25 -10.33
CA ARG A 60 -7.25 13.17 -9.31
C ARG A 60 -7.12 14.63 -9.73
N GLU A 61 -5.98 15.01 -10.31
CA GLU A 61 -5.77 16.38 -10.78
C GLU A 61 -6.67 16.70 -11.99
N GLN A 62 -6.77 15.79 -12.96
CA GLN A 62 -7.67 15.95 -14.09
C GLN A 62 -9.15 16.07 -13.66
N VAL A 63 -9.57 15.33 -12.63
CA VAL A 63 -10.91 15.48 -12.05
C VAL A 63 -11.11 16.87 -11.44
N ARG A 64 -10.10 17.44 -10.78
CA ARG A 64 -10.17 18.81 -10.23
C ARG A 64 -10.31 19.85 -11.33
N GLU A 65 -9.52 19.73 -12.39
CA GLU A 65 -9.63 20.60 -13.57
C GLU A 65 -11.02 20.51 -14.24
N LEU A 66 -11.55 19.29 -14.37
CA LEU A 66 -12.92 19.07 -14.85
C LEU A 66 -13.96 19.68 -13.92
N THR A 67 -13.77 19.57 -12.61
CA THR A 67 -14.71 20.13 -11.62
C THR A 67 -14.77 21.66 -11.75
N ALA A 68 -13.62 22.31 -11.96
CA ALA A 68 -13.55 23.76 -12.12
C ALA A 68 -14.15 24.26 -13.45
N SER A 69 -14.05 23.49 -14.53
CA SER A 69 -14.43 23.93 -15.88
C SER A 69 -15.78 23.37 -16.36
N ARG A 70 -16.12 22.13 -15.98
CA ARG A 70 -17.23 21.31 -16.50
C ARG A 70 -17.75 20.33 -15.43
N PRO A 71 -18.42 20.82 -14.37
CA PRO A 71 -18.81 19.99 -13.21
C PRO A 71 -19.68 18.78 -13.56
N ASP A 72 -20.61 18.89 -14.51
CA ASP A 72 -21.45 17.75 -14.93
C ASP A 72 -20.63 16.61 -15.57
N VAL A 73 -19.52 16.96 -16.24
CA VAL A 73 -18.59 15.97 -16.81
C VAL A 73 -17.78 15.31 -15.71
N ALA A 74 -17.32 16.08 -14.72
CA ALA A 74 -16.65 15.53 -13.54
C ALA A 74 -17.54 14.55 -12.77
N LEU A 75 -18.83 14.87 -12.58
CA LEU A 75 -19.80 13.98 -11.94
C LEU A 75 -19.96 12.65 -12.70
N LYS A 76 -20.04 12.69 -14.03
CA LYS A 76 -20.13 11.47 -14.86
C LYS A 76 -18.88 10.60 -14.75
N LEU A 77 -17.70 11.20 -14.74
CA LEU A 77 -16.44 10.49 -14.56
C LEU A 77 -16.35 9.87 -13.16
N LEU A 78 -16.66 10.64 -12.11
CA LEU A 78 -16.65 10.14 -10.73
C LEU A 78 -17.65 9.01 -10.53
N ALA A 79 -18.83 9.07 -11.14
CA ALA A 79 -19.78 7.97 -11.13
C ALA A 79 -19.24 6.71 -11.81
N GLU A 80 -18.49 6.84 -12.91
CA GLU A 80 -17.80 5.71 -13.54
C GLU A 80 -16.72 5.12 -12.64
N VAL A 81 -15.91 5.96 -11.98
CA VAL A 81 -14.91 5.50 -11.00
C VAL A 81 -15.57 4.72 -9.86
N ASP A 82 -16.62 5.28 -9.27
CA ASP A 82 -17.34 4.65 -8.15
C ASP A 82 -17.96 3.29 -8.53
N ARG A 83 -18.42 3.14 -9.79
CA ARG A 83 -19.01 1.89 -10.28
C ARG A 83 -18.07 0.68 -10.16
N TRP A 84 -16.76 0.85 -10.34
CA TRP A 84 -15.82 -0.26 -10.30
C TRP A 84 -14.97 -0.33 -9.02
N THR A 85 -14.79 0.76 -8.27
CA THR A 85 -13.98 0.75 -7.04
C THR A 85 -14.56 -0.18 -5.98
N ARG A 86 -15.88 -0.16 -5.80
CA ARG A 86 -16.56 -1.03 -4.82
C ARG A 86 -16.36 -2.52 -5.12
N PRO A 87 -16.74 -3.06 -6.30
CA PRO A 87 -16.56 -4.48 -6.59
C PRO A 87 -15.08 -4.90 -6.60
N MET A 88 -14.16 -4.03 -7.02
CA MET A 88 -12.71 -4.32 -6.93
C MET A 88 -12.22 -4.41 -5.49
N THR A 89 -12.72 -3.54 -4.59
CA THR A 89 -12.40 -3.62 -3.16
C THR A 89 -12.89 -4.94 -2.56
N GLU A 90 -14.13 -5.33 -2.88
CA GLU A 90 -14.72 -6.59 -2.43
C GLU A 90 -13.90 -7.80 -2.92
N ALA A 91 -13.48 -7.80 -4.20
CA ALA A 91 -12.63 -8.83 -4.77
C ALA A 91 -11.23 -8.90 -4.11
N ALA A 92 -10.62 -7.74 -3.82
CA ALA A 92 -9.34 -7.68 -3.12
C ALA A 92 -9.44 -8.21 -1.68
N VAL A 93 -10.52 -7.87 -0.95
CA VAL A 93 -10.80 -8.41 0.38
C VAL A 93 -10.98 -9.92 0.33
N ALA A 94 -11.78 -10.43 -0.61
CA ALA A 94 -11.97 -11.88 -0.80
C ALA A 94 -10.63 -12.59 -1.06
N ALA A 95 -9.79 -12.04 -1.94
CA ALA A 95 -8.47 -12.60 -2.23
C ALA A 95 -7.54 -12.57 -1.01
N ALA A 96 -7.54 -11.49 -0.23
CA ALA A 96 -6.76 -11.39 1.01
C ALA A 96 -7.22 -12.42 2.05
N ARG A 97 -8.54 -12.55 2.25
CA ARG A 97 -9.13 -13.54 3.16
C ARG A 97 -8.82 -14.97 2.74
N ALA A 98 -8.90 -15.28 1.44
CA ALA A 98 -8.53 -16.59 0.90
C ALA A 98 -7.05 -16.94 1.11
N ARG A 99 -6.17 -15.93 1.23
CA ARG A 99 -4.74 -16.08 1.57
C ARG A 99 -4.48 -16.11 3.08
N GLY A 100 -5.52 -16.10 3.90
CA GLY A 100 -5.42 -16.20 5.35
C GLY A 100 -5.32 -14.87 6.10
N ALA A 101 -5.38 -13.72 5.42
CA ALA A 101 -5.34 -12.42 6.09
C ALA A 101 -6.50 -12.28 7.08
N THR A 102 -6.22 -11.84 8.31
CA THR A 102 -7.21 -11.59 9.36
C THR A 102 -8.04 -10.33 9.07
N TRP A 103 -9.21 -10.21 9.71
CA TRP A 103 -9.99 -8.97 9.62
C TRP A 103 -9.26 -7.73 10.17
N SER A 104 -8.28 -7.94 11.07
CA SER A 104 -7.46 -6.85 11.57
C SER A 104 -6.51 -6.33 10.49
N GLU A 105 -5.86 -7.23 9.76
CA GLU A 105 -4.97 -6.88 8.64
C GLU A 105 -5.74 -6.25 7.48
N VAL A 106 -6.93 -6.78 7.15
CA VAL A 106 -7.82 -6.17 6.15
C VAL A 106 -8.24 -4.76 6.58
N GLY A 107 -8.62 -4.57 7.85
CA GLY A 107 -8.97 -3.25 8.38
C GLY A 107 -7.80 -2.26 8.29
N ALA A 108 -6.61 -2.69 8.69
CA ALA A 108 -5.39 -1.89 8.60
C ALA A 108 -5.09 -1.46 7.15
N ALA A 109 -5.15 -2.39 6.18
CA ALA A 109 -4.91 -2.09 4.77
C ALA A 109 -5.94 -1.11 4.17
N LEU A 110 -7.19 -1.14 4.66
CA LEU A 110 -8.26 -0.24 4.22
C LEU A 110 -8.35 1.06 5.02
N GLY A 111 -7.52 1.25 6.06
CA GLY A 111 -7.58 2.41 6.94
C GLY A 111 -8.85 2.48 7.81
N VAL A 112 -9.45 1.33 8.16
CA VAL A 112 -10.65 1.23 9.00
C VAL A 112 -10.44 0.30 10.19
N SER A 113 -11.31 0.38 11.19
CA SER A 113 -11.26 -0.56 12.32
C SER A 113 -11.56 -2.00 11.88
N ARG A 114 -11.04 -2.98 12.63
CA ARG A 114 -11.35 -4.41 12.44
C ARG A 114 -12.87 -4.66 12.40
N GLN A 115 -13.62 -4.02 13.30
CA GLN A 115 -15.08 -4.18 13.37
C GLN A 115 -15.75 -3.61 12.12
N ALA A 116 -15.37 -2.41 11.69
CA ALA A 116 -15.90 -1.80 10.47
C ALA A 116 -15.61 -2.65 9.22
N ALA A 117 -14.41 -3.22 9.12
CA ALA A 117 -14.06 -4.14 8.05
C ALA A 117 -14.93 -5.41 8.09
N HIS A 118 -15.05 -6.05 9.25
CA HIS A 118 -15.87 -7.25 9.39
C HIS A 118 -17.34 -6.97 9.07
N GLU A 119 -17.94 -5.93 9.61
CA GLU A 119 -19.34 -5.58 9.33
C GLU A 119 -19.59 -5.31 7.84
N ARG A 120 -18.67 -4.60 7.18
CA ARG A 120 -18.78 -4.25 5.76
C ARG A 120 -18.61 -5.45 4.83
N PHE A 121 -17.74 -6.41 5.18
CA PHE A 121 -17.33 -7.49 4.29
C PHE A 121 -17.70 -8.89 4.77
N ARG A 122 -18.44 -9.06 5.88
CA ARG A 122 -18.84 -10.38 6.41
C ARG A 122 -19.64 -11.26 5.44
N SER A 123 -20.22 -10.68 4.39
CA SER A 123 -20.93 -11.43 3.33
C SER A 123 -20.01 -11.89 2.20
N ILE A 124 -18.73 -11.51 2.24
CA ILE A 124 -17.70 -11.80 1.24
C ILE A 124 -16.70 -12.74 1.91
N GLY A 125 -16.91 -14.05 1.73
CA GLY A 125 -16.10 -15.12 2.34
C GLY A 125 -16.79 -15.78 3.51
#